data_AF-A0A6X6R2L1-F1
#
_entry.id   AF-A0A6X6R2L1-F1
#
_cell.length_a   1.000
_cell.length_b   1.000
_cell.length_c   1.000
_cell.angle_alpha   90.00
_cell.angle_beta   90.00
_cell.angle_gamma   90.00
#
_symmetry.space_group_name_H-M   'P 1'
#
loop_
_entity.id
_entity.type
_entity.pdbx_description
1 polymer ?
#
loop_
_entity_poly.entity_id
_entity_poly.type
_entity_poly.pdbx_seq_one_letter_code
_entity_poly.pdbx_strand_id
1 'polypeptide(L)' 'MAHELQLIKQSSGILIPATPETSDILQSKIKLGAVLVAEFRQVRNPAFHRRFFALLNLGFEYWEPTGG' A
#
# COMPACT_ATOMS: atom_id res chain seq x y z
N MET A 1 -7.63 -1.99 -22.58
CA MET A 1 -7.01 -1.03 -21.65
C MET A 1 -6.84 -1.72 -20.30
N ALA A 2 -5.62 -2.04 -19.90
CA ALA A 2 -5.35 -2.55 -18.56
C ALA A 2 -5.54 -1.40 -17.56
N HIS A 3 -6.38 -1.59 -16.54
CA HIS A 3 -6.56 -0.63 -15.47
C HIS A 3 -5.83 -1.16 -14.24
N GLU A 4 -4.93 -0.36 -13.68
CA GLU A 4 -4.27 -0.70 -12.43
C GLU A 4 -5.23 -0.42 -11.28
N LEU A 5 -5.53 -1.44 -10.47
CA LEU A 5 -6.40 -1.32 -9.30
C LEU A 5 -5.53 -1.39 -8.05
N GLN A 6 -5.58 -0.34 -7.23
CA GLN A 6 -4.90 -0.36 -5.94
C GLN A 6 -5.85 -0.90 -4.88
N LEU A 7 -5.51 -2.06 -4.31
CA LEU A 7 -6.36 -2.78 -3.36
C LEU A 7 -5.62 -3.01 -2.04
N ILE A 8 -6.36 -2.90 -0.94
CA ILE A 8 -5.89 -3.25 0.40
C ILE A 8 -6.57 -4.55 0.84
N LYS A 9 -5.77 -5.49 1.32
CA LYS A 9 -6.28 -6.70 1.97
C LYS A 9 -6.77 -6.36 3.37
N GLN A 10 -8.09 -6.45 3.58
CA GLN A 10 -8.70 -6.38 4.89
C GLN A 10 -8.63 -7.73 5.63
N SER A 11 -9.02 -7.70 6.91
CA SER A 11 -9.29 -8.93 7.67
C SER A 11 -10.28 -9.81 6.91
N SER A 12 -10.26 -11.12 7.15
CA SER A 12 -11.07 -12.13 6.44
C SER A 12 -10.77 -12.32 4.93
N GLY A 13 -9.72 -11.70 4.39
CA GLY A 13 -9.28 -11.93 3.01
C GLY A 13 -10.06 -11.13 1.96
N ILE A 14 -10.89 -10.18 2.42
CA ILE A 14 -11.60 -9.24 1.55
C ILE A 14 -10.62 -8.21 0.99
N LEU A 15 -10.77 -7.86 -0.29
CA LEU A 15 -10.04 -6.78 -0.93
C LEU A 15 -10.92 -5.53 -1.01
N ILE A 16 -10.42 -4.40 -0.52
CA ILE A 16 -11.09 -3.10 -0.59
C ILE A 16 -10.29 -2.12 -1.45
N PRO A 17 -10.95 -1.14 -2.11
CA PRO A 17 -10.25 -0.08 -2.82
C PRO A 17 -9.31 0.71 -1.92
N ALA A 18 -8.09 0.96 -2.37
CA ALA A 18 -7.12 1.82 -1.69
C ALA A 18 -7.28 3.29 -2.06
N THR A 19 -7.82 3.59 -3.25
CA THR A 19 -8.01 4.95 -3.77
C THR A 19 -9.47 5.19 -4.20
N PRO A 20 -9.93 6.45 -4.18
CA PRO A 20 -11.24 6.83 -4.72
C PRO A 20 -11.40 6.44 -6.19
N GLU A 21 -10.37 6.62 -7.03
CA GLU A 21 -10.49 6.26 -8.46
C GLU A 21 -10.69 4.75 -8.64
N THR A 22 -10.03 3.92 -7.83
CA THR A 22 -10.23 2.47 -7.85
C THR A 22 -11.66 2.12 -7.47
N SER A 23 -12.22 2.80 -6.44
CA SER A 23 -13.60 2.62 -6.03
C SER A 23 -14.58 2.98 -7.15
N ASP A 24 -14.36 4.11 -7.81
CA ASP A 24 -15.21 4.57 -8.92
C ASP A 24 -15.18 3.59 -10.09
N ILE A 25 -14.02 3.04 -10.43
CA ILE A 25 -13.90 2.03 -11.49
C ILE A 25 -14.69 0.76 -11.12
N LEU A 26 -14.55 0.27 -9.89
CA LEU A 26 -15.27 -0.92 -9.43
C LEU A 26 -16.78 -0.72 -9.40
N GLN A 27 -17.27 0.47 -9.05
CA GLN A 27 -18.70 0.75 -8.93
C GLN A 27 -19.37 1.14 -10.25
N SER A 28 -18.67 1.92 -11.09
CA SER A 28 -19.25 2.49 -12.32
C SER A 28 -18.98 1.67 -13.58
N LYS A 29 -17.81 1.01 -13.68
CA LYS A 29 -17.39 0.31 -14.90
C LYS A 29 -17.53 -1.20 -14.80
N ILE A 30 -17.46 -1.75 -13.60
CA ILE A 30 -17.50 -3.20 -13.37
C ILE A 30 -18.88 -3.55 -12.83
N LYS A 31 -19.59 -4.43 -13.54
CA LYS A 31 -20.92 -4.88 -13.10
C LYS A 31 -20.79 -5.86 -11.93
N LEU A 32 -21.80 -5.84 -11.05
CA LEU A 32 -21.94 -6.83 -10.00
C LEU A 32 -21.95 -8.25 -10.62
N GLY A 33 -21.14 -9.16 -10.08
CA GLY A 33 -21.01 -10.53 -10.57
C GLY A 33 -20.00 -10.74 -11.71
N ALA A 34 -19.33 -9.68 -12.19
CA ALA A 34 -18.23 -9.83 -13.13
C ALA A 34 -17.00 -10.48 -12.46
N VAL A 35 -16.38 -11.44 -13.16
CA VAL A 35 -15.14 -12.08 -12.71
C VAL A 35 -13.95 -11.21 -13.16
N LEU A 36 -13.11 -10.80 -12.19
CA LEU A 36 -11.89 -10.04 -12.45
C LEU A 36 -10.67 -10.97 -12.31
N VAL A 37 -9.79 -10.92 -13.30
CA VAL A 37 -8.47 -11.55 -13.24
C VAL A 37 -7.44 -10.44 -13.08
N ALA A 38 -6.62 -10.52 -12.04
CA ALA A 38 -5.64 -9.49 -11.71
C ALA A 38 -4.27 -10.11 -11.42
N GLU A 39 -3.22 -9.41 -11.82
CA GLU A 39 -1.85 -9.68 -11.40
C GLU A 39 -1.53 -8.84 -10.16
N PHE A 40 -1.24 -9.51 -9.05
CA PHE A 40 -0.93 -8.82 -7.80
C PHE A 40 0.55 -8.53 -7.71
N ARG A 41 0.91 -7.24 -7.61
CA ARG A 41 2.26 -6.80 -7.26
C ARG A 41 2.25 -6.21 -5.86
N GLN A 42 3.10 -6.72 -4.98
CA GLN A 42 3.27 -6.14 -3.66
C GLN A 42 4.10 -4.85 -3.78
N VAL A 43 3.41 -3.69 -3.74
CA VAL A 43 4.02 -2.38 -4.00
C VAL A 43 5.02 -1.96 -2.91
N ARG A 44 4.89 -2.49 -1.69
CA ARG A 44 5.71 -2.10 -0.54
C ARG A 44 6.21 -3.32 0.21
N ASN A 45 7.47 -3.29 0.66
CA ASN A 45 8.00 -4.19 1.67
C ASN A 45 7.99 -3.46 3.03
N PRO A 46 6.94 -3.64 3.87
CA PRO A 46 6.84 -2.93 5.14
C PRO A 46 7.98 -3.29 6.10
N ALA A 47 8.54 -4.50 6.00
CA ALA A 47 9.65 -4.91 6.85
C ALA A 47 10.92 -4.11 6.56
N PHE A 48 11.19 -3.82 5.28
CA PHE A 48 12.32 -2.98 4.90
C PHE A 48 12.13 -1.53 5.35
N HIS A 49 10.95 -0.95 5.15
CA HIS A 49 10.63 0.39 5.66
C HIS A 49 10.80 0.48 7.19
N ARG A 50 10.32 -0.53 7.94
CA ARG A 50 10.53 -0.58 9.40
C ARG A 50 12.01 -0.61 9.77
N ARG A 51 12.83 -1.41 9.08
CA ARG A 51 14.28 -1.47 9.31
C ARG A 51 14.97 -0.15 9.00
N PHE A 52 14.61 0.52 7.91
CA PHE A 52 15.14 1.83 7.55
C PHE A 52 14.87 2.86 8.65
N PHE A 53 13.62 2.97 9.13
CA PHE A 53 13.28 3.91 10.19
C PHE A 53 13.93 3.56 11.54
N ALA A 54 14.12 2.28 11.85
CA ALA A 54 14.86 1.87 13.04
C ALA A 54 16.32 2.38 13.03
N LEU A 55 16.98 2.36 11.86
CA LEU A 55 18.33 2.89 11.72
C LEU A 55 18.39 4.42 11.85
N LEU A 56 17.40 5.14 11.31
CA LEU A 56 17.31 6.60 11.51
C LEU A 56 17.13 6.95 12.99
N ASN A 57 16.26 6.22 13.70
CA ASN A 57 16.06 6.41 15.14
C ASN A 57 17.35 6.13 15.91
N LEU A 58 18.07 5.05 15.58
CA LEU A 58 19.36 4.77 16.19
C LEU A 58 20.36 5.91 15.94
N GLY A 59 20.49 6.38 14.70
CA GLY A 59 21.35 7.52 14.39
C GLY A 59 20.97 8.79 15.16
N PHE A 60 19.68 9.04 15.34
CA PHE A 60 19.17 10.17 16.13
C PHE A 60 19.48 10.03 17.62
N GLU A 61 19.30 8.84 18.21
CA GLU A 61 19.58 8.56 19.62
C GLU A 61 21.07 8.71 19.97
N TYR A 62 21.96 8.32 19.05
CA TYR A 62 23.42 8.36 19.25
C TYR A 62 24.06 9.65 18.73
N TRP A 63 23.26 10.56 18.16
CA TRP A 63 23.75 11.85 17.72
C TRP A 63 23.79 12.81 18.91
N GLU A 64 25.00 13.10 19.39
CA GLU A 64 25.23 14.21 20.31
C GLU A 64 25.38 15.51 19.51
N PRO A 65 24.53 16.52 19.73
CA PRO A 65 24.63 17.78 19.01
C PRO A 65 25.89 18.52 19.45
N THR A 66 26.94 18.52 18.63
CA THR A 66 27.96 19.58 18.65
C THR A 66 27.27 20.85 18.16
N GLY A 67 26.87 21.71 19.10
CA GLY A 67 25.98 22.86 18.92
C GLY A 67 26.30 23.80 17.75
N GLY A 68 25.28 24.56 17.35
CA GLY A 68 25.33 25.57 16.30
C GLY A 68 25.90 26.93 16.70
#